data_AF-A0AAN7QE77-F1
#
_entry.id   AF-A0AAN7QE77-F1
#
_cell.length_a   1.000
_cell.length_b   1.000
_cell.length_c   1.000
_cell.angle_alpha   90.00
_cell.angle_beta   90.00
_cell.angle_gamma   90.00
#
_symmetry.space_group_name_H-M   'P 1'
#
loop_
_entity.id
_entity.type
_entity.pdbx_description
1 polymer ?
#
loop_
_entity_poly.entity_id
_entity_poly.type
_entity_poly.pdbx_seq_one_letter_code
_entity_poly.pdbx_strand_id
1 'polypeptide(L)'
;MFSILKQKVLNGGSPVMILGQTVQRIRPAVDAYRGYSSAAKEMTVREALNSALDEEMSADPKVFIMGEEVGEYQGAYKISKGLLEKYGPERVLDTPITEAGFTGIGVGAAYYGLKPVVEFMTFNFSMQVGVPFKTT
;
A
#
# COMPACT_ATOMS: atom_id res chain seq x y z
N MET A 1 -31.28 -19.12 -32.07
CA MET A 1 -31.28 -19.57 -33.48
C MET A 1 -31.70 -18.41 -34.37
N PHE A 2 -30.80 -17.47 -34.65
CA PHE A 2 -30.89 -16.54 -35.79
C PHE A 2 -29.46 -16.08 -36.12
N SER A 3 -28.95 -16.62 -37.22
CA SER A 3 -27.63 -16.38 -37.78
C SER A 3 -27.75 -15.42 -38.97
N ILE A 4 -26.60 -14.85 -39.37
CA ILE A 4 -26.25 -14.32 -40.70
C ILE A 4 -26.46 -12.80 -40.89
N LEU A 5 -25.35 -12.04 -40.94
CA LEU A 5 -24.89 -11.46 -42.22
C LEU A 5 -23.41 -11.07 -42.19
N LYS A 6 -22.69 -11.61 -43.16
CA LYS A 6 -21.31 -11.32 -43.55
C LYS A 6 -21.13 -9.86 -43.97
N GLN A 7 -19.97 -9.27 -43.69
CA GLN A 7 -19.34 -8.34 -44.63
C GLN A 7 -17.84 -8.63 -44.73
N LYS A 8 -17.50 -9.37 -45.78
CA LYS A 8 -16.15 -9.73 -46.20
C LYS A 8 -15.77 -8.73 -47.29
N VAL A 9 -15.12 -7.63 -46.93
CA VAL A 9 -14.44 -6.78 -47.92
C VAL A 9 -13.02 -7.31 -48.07
N LEU A 10 -12.83 -8.02 -49.17
CA LEU A 10 -11.54 -8.34 -49.74
C LEU A 10 -10.87 -7.01 -50.14
N ASN A 11 -9.63 -6.80 -49.73
CA ASN A 11 -8.64 -6.13 -50.56
C ASN A 11 -7.27 -6.65 -50.18
N GLY A 12 -6.64 -7.31 -51.15
CA GLY A 12 -5.25 -7.70 -51.09
C GLY A 12 -4.36 -6.47 -51.08
N GLY A 13 -3.37 -6.49 -50.20
CA GLY A 13 -2.23 -5.61 -50.22
C GLY A 13 -1.11 -6.39 -49.56
N SER A 14 -0.17 -6.88 -50.36
CA SER A 14 1.07 -7.52 -49.92
C SER A 14 1.78 -6.64 -48.89
N PRO A 15 2.47 -7.20 -47.88
CA PRO A 15 3.18 -6.40 -46.89
C PRO A 15 4.36 -5.71 -47.58
N VAL A 16 4.25 -4.40 -47.78
CA VAL A 16 5.42 -3.57 -48.07
C VAL A 16 6.24 -3.53 -46.78
N MET A 17 7.41 -4.15 -46.79
CA MET A 17 8.40 -3.97 -45.74
C MET A 17 8.90 -2.52 -45.77
N ILE A 18 8.36 -1.69 -44.88
CA ILE A 18 8.96 -0.41 -44.53
C ILE A 18 9.88 -0.64 -43.33
N LEU A 19 11.16 -0.46 -43.64
CA LEU A 19 12.31 -0.25 -42.77
C LEU A 19 11.96 0.29 -41.37
N GLY A 20 12.32 -0.48 -40.34
CA GLY A 20 13.12 0.07 -39.25
C GLY A 20 12.47 0.83 -38.10
N GLN A 21 11.16 0.72 -37.83
CA GLN A 21 10.60 1.19 -36.55
C GLN A 21 9.59 0.20 -35.96
N THR A 22 10.05 -0.53 -34.95
CA THR A 22 9.22 -1.30 -34.03
C THR A 22 8.30 -0.33 -33.29
N VAL A 23 7.05 -0.19 -33.75
CA VAL A 23 5.99 0.44 -32.96
C VAL A 23 5.77 -0.45 -31.73
N GLN A 24 6.40 -0.08 -30.62
CA GLN A 24 6.15 -0.70 -29.33
C GLN A 24 4.67 -0.56 -29.02
N ARG A 25 4.01 -1.72 -28.96
CA ARG A 25 2.63 -1.88 -28.51
C ARG A 25 2.51 -1.17 -27.15
N ILE A 26 1.84 -0.02 -27.12
CA ILE A 26 1.48 0.65 -25.87
C ILE A 26 0.61 -0.34 -25.10
N ARG A 27 1.19 -0.97 -24.09
CA ARG A 27 0.43 -1.73 -23.09
C ARG A 27 -0.32 -0.66 -22.30
N PRO A 28 -1.67 -0.66 -22.26
CA PRO A 28 -2.35 0.17 -21.28
C PRO A 28 -1.87 -0.33 -19.92
N ALA A 29 -1.22 0.56 -19.16
CA ALA A 29 -1.01 0.35 -17.74
C ALA A 29 -2.43 0.24 -17.16
N VAL A 30 -2.82 -0.98 -16.82
CA VAL A 30 -4.02 -1.20 -16.02
C VAL A 30 -3.68 -0.68 -14.63
N ASP A 31 -3.88 0.62 -14.43
CA ASP A 31 -4.07 1.15 -13.10
C ASP A 31 -5.25 0.39 -12.51
N ALA A 32 -4.92 -0.54 -11.60
CA ALA A 32 -5.91 -1.27 -10.85
C ALA A 32 -6.66 -0.25 -9.99
N TYR A 33 -7.78 0.25 -10.52
CA TYR A 33 -8.80 0.93 -9.74
C TYR A 33 -9.24 -0.08 -8.68
N ARG A 34 -8.64 0.03 -7.49
CA ARG A 34 -8.96 -0.78 -6.32
C ARG A 34 -10.40 -0.43 -5.96
N GLY A 35 -11.32 -1.33 -6.28
CA GLY A 35 -12.74 -1.13 -6.01
C GLY A 35 -12.99 -1.19 -4.51
N TYR A 36 -13.13 -0.03 -3.86
CA TYR A 36 -13.67 0.02 -2.50
C TYR A 36 -15.14 -0.45 -2.55
N SER A 37 -15.47 -1.46 -1.75
CA SER A 37 -16.82 -2.03 -1.67
C SER A 37 -17.86 -0.94 -1.33
N SER A 38 -18.93 -0.85 -2.12
CA SER A 38 -19.96 0.20 -2.04
C SER A 38 -20.92 0.08 -0.85
N ALA A 39 -20.72 -0.89 0.04
CA ALA A 39 -21.53 -1.04 1.25
C ALA A 39 -20.81 -0.36 2.43
N ALA A 40 -21.13 0.92 2.66
CA ALA A 40 -20.61 1.66 3.81
C ALA A 40 -21.15 1.02 5.11
N LYS A 41 -20.35 0.17 5.73
CA LYS A 41 -20.62 -0.34 7.08
C LYS A 41 -20.35 0.81 8.06
N GLU A 42 -21.36 1.17 8.85
CA GLU A 42 -21.16 2.10 9.95
C GLU A 42 -20.18 1.48 10.95
N MET A 43 -19.07 2.16 11.18
CA MET A 43 -18.01 1.74 12.09
C MET A 43 -17.32 2.95 12.68
N THR A 44 -16.72 2.78 13.85
CA THR A 44 -15.91 3.83 14.45
C THR A 44 -14.65 4.06 13.63
N VAL A 45 -14.08 5.28 13.68
CA VAL A 45 -12.81 5.60 12.98
C VAL A 45 -11.69 4.63 13.37
N ARG A 46 -11.67 4.19 14.64
CA ARG A 46 -10.72 3.19 15.14
C ARG A 46 -10.86 1.85 14.41
N GLU A 47 -12.09 1.35 14.27
CA GLU A 47 -12.36 0.09 13.58
C GLU A 47 -12.04 0.20 12.09
N ALA A 48 -12.30 1.36 11.48
CA ALA A 48 -11.92 1.63 10.10
C ALA A 48 -10.40 1.59 9.90
N LEU A 49 -9.64 2.22 10.80
CA LEU A 49 -8.18 2.21 10.75
C LEU A 49 -7.62 0.80 10.97
N ASN A 50 -8.12 0.07 11.97
CA ASN A 50 -7.72 -1.31 12.21
C ASN A 50 -8.02 -2.20 10.99
N SER A 51 -9.22 -2.08 10.41
CA SER A 51 -9.60 -2.84 9.21
C SER A 51 -8.72 -2.51 8.01
N ALA A 52 -8.33 -1.25 7.83
CA ALA A 52 -7.44 -0.83 6.75
C ALA A 52 -6.04 -1.41 6.93
N LEU A 53 -5.50 -1.37 8.16
CA LEU A 53 -4.21 -1.98 8.48
C LEU A 53 -4.23 -3.49 8.24
N ASP A 54 -5.30 -4.16 8.67
CA ASP A 54 -5.48 -5.59 8.48
C ASP A 54 -5.55 -5.98 6.99
N GLU A 55 -6.25 -5.18 6.17
CA GLU A 55 -6.31 -5.39 4.72
C GLU A 55 -4.92 -5.25 4.08
N GLU A 56 -4.19 -4.18 4.38
CA GLU A 56 -2.86 -3.94 3.81
C GLU A 56 -1.83 -4.98 4.27
N MET A 57 -1.83 -5.35 5.55
CA MET A 57 -0.94 -6.39 6.07
C MET A 57 -1.28 -7.78 5.54
N SER A 58 -2.55 -8.06 5.22
CA SER A 58 -2.96 -9.30 4.56
C SER A 58 -2.54 -9.33 3.08
N ALA A 59 -2.64 -8.18 2.40
CA ALA A 59 -2.38 -8.07 0.97
C ALA A 59 -0.88 -8.09 0.63
N ASP A 60 -0.03 -7.50 1.49
CA ASP A 60 1.40 -7.40 1.24
C ASP A 60 2.24 -7.84 2.46
N PRO A 61 3.05 -8.92 2.33
CA PRO A 61 3.91 -9.39 3.42
C PRO A 61 5.01 -8.40 3.81
N LYS A 62 5.30 -7.38 3.00
CA LYS A 62 6.28 -6.33 3.29
C LYS A 62 5.74 -5.22 4.21
N VAL A 63 4.43 -5.21 4.46
CA VAL A 63 3.78 -4.22 5.34
C VAL A 63 3.90 -4.68 6.78
N PHE A 64 4.54 -3.88 7.62
CA PHE A 64 4.68 -4.15 9.04
C PHE A 64 4.40 -2.88 9.84
N ILE A 65 4.00 -3.03 11.10
CA ILE A 65 3.68 -1.91 11.99
C ILE A 65 4.79 -1.80 13.03
N MET A 66 5.21 -0.58 13.31
CA MET A 66 6.17 -0.27 14.37
C MET A 66 5.76 1.01 15.09
N GLY A 67 6.00 1.06 16.39
CA GLY A 67 5.69 2.26 17.17
C GLY A 67 5.84 2.02 18.66
N GLU A 68 5.47 3.01 19.45
CA GLU A 68 5.44 2.89 20.90
C GLU A 68 4.18 2.12 21.32
N GLU A 69 4.36 1.03 22.09
CA GLU A 69 3.25 0.25 22.68
C GLU A 69 2.25 -0.34 21.67
N VAL A 70 2.67 -0.61 20.43
CA VAL A 70 1.80 -1.11 19.36
C VAL A 70 1.50 -2.60 19.49
N GLY A 71 2.42 -3.38 20.05
CA GLY A 71 2.36 -4.83 20.21
C GLY A 71 1.53 -5.26 21.40
N GLU A 72 2.17 -5.53 22.53
CA GLU A 72 1.53 -6.14 23.71
C GLU A 72 0.42 -5.27 24.31
N TYR A 73 0.54 -3.94 24.19
CA TYR A 73 -0.47 -3.01 24.68
C TYR A 73 -1.58 -2.72 23.66
N GLN A 74 -1.47 -3.26 22.44
CA GLN A 74 -2.43 -3.10 21.33
C GLN A 74 -2.64 -1.63 20.91
N GLY A 75 -1.65 -0.77 21.14
CA GLY A 75 -1.69 0.66 20.86
C GLY A 75 -2.54 1.45 21.88
N ALA A 76 -2.12 2.68 22.17
CA ALA A 76 -2.79 3.55 23.15
C ALA A 76 -4.28 3.78 22.85
N TYR A 77 -4.66 3.79 21.57
CA TYR A 77 -6.03 3.97 21.11
C TYR A 77 -6.72 2.68 20.63
N LYS A 78 -6.08 1.52 20.81
CA LYS A 78 -6.57 0.20 20.38
C LYS A 78 -6.75 0.07 18.86
N ILE A 79 -5.90 0.76 18.08
CA ILE A 79 -5.93 0.71 16.61
C ILE A 79 -5.22 -0.56 16.10
N SER A 80 -4.16 -1.02 16.75
CA SER A 80 -3.42 -2.24 16.38
C SER A 80 -3.93 -3.52 17.05
N LYS A 81 -5.08 -3.47 17.73
CA LYS A 81 -5.68 -4.60 18.44
C LYS A 81 -5.86 -5.83 17.54
N GLY A 82 -5.38 -6.99 18.00
CA GLY A 82 -5.51 -8.26 17.31
C GLY A 82 -4.47 -8.51 16.21
N LEU A 83 -3.67 -7.49 15.85
CA LEU A 83 -2.70 -7.60 14.76
C LEU A 83 -1.44 -8.36 15.20
N LEU A 84 -1.00 -8.19 16.46
CA LEU A 84 0.13 -8.95 17.00
C LEU A 84 -0.16 -10.45 17.03
N GLU A 85 -1.36 -10.84 17.47
CA GLU A 85 -1.79 -12.23 17.53
C GLU A 85 -1.95 -12.84 16.12
N LYS A 86 -2.34 -12.03 15.14
CA LYS A 86 -2.58 -12.47 13.74
C LYS A 86 -1.31 -12.57 12.90
N TYR A 87 -0.40 -11.60 13.02
CA TYR A 87 0.80 -11.49 12.16
C TYR A 87 2.12 -11.79 12.88
N GLY A 88 2.10 -11.87 14.21
CA GLY A 88 3.25 -12.18 15.03
C GLY A 88 4.20 -10.99 15.26
N PRO A 89 5.19 -11.18 16.15
CA PRO A 89 6.11 -10.13 16.59
C PRO A 89 7.09 -9.66 15.51
N GLU A 90 7.23 -10.41 14.40
CA GLU A 90 8.07 -9.98 13.27
C GLU A 90 7.43 -8.87 12.43
N ARG A 91 6.10 -8.71 12.54
CA ARG A 91 5.28 -7.80 11.73
C ARG A 91 4.63 -6.69 12.55
N VAL A 92 4.63 -6.82 13.87
CA VAL A 92 4.14 -5.81 14.81
C VAL A 92 5.23 -5.62 15.87
N LEU A 93 6.00 -4.54 15.75
CA LEU A 93 7.20 -4.31 16.54
C LEU A 93 7.00 -3.17 17.54
N ASP A 94 7.24 -3.47 18.81
CA ASP A 94 7.37 -2.45 19.85
C ASP A 94 8.73 -1.77 19.76
N THR A 95 8.72 -0.44 19.85
CA THR A 95 9.91 0.39 19.76
C THR A 95 10.11 1.21 21.04
N PRO A 96 11.35 1.59 21.40
CA PRO A 96 11.60 2.48 22.53
C PRO A 96 10.95 3.87 22.32
N ILE A 97 10.79 4.63 23.41
CA ILE A 97 10.27 6.02 23.44
C ILE A 97 11.28 6.99 22.80
N THR A 98 11.55 6.80 21.50
CA THR A 98 12.47 7.60 20.71
C THR A 98 11.96 7.70 19.28
N GLU A 99 11.13 8.71 19.06
CA GLU A 99 10.36 8.92 17.84
C GLU A 99 11.26 9.16 16.63
N ALA A 100 12.37 9.87 16.83
CA ALA A 100 13.38 10.05 15.79
C ALA A 100 14.10 8.74 15.43
N GLY A 101 14.37 7.89 16.42
CA GLY A 101 15.10 6.64 16.23
C GLY A 101 14.31 5.62 15.44
N PHE A 102 13.09 5.31 15.87
CA PHE A 102 12.26 4.33 15.16
C PHE A 102 11.77 4.86 13.81
N THR A 103 11.53 6.16 13.67
CA THR A 103 11.17 6.71 12.36
C THR A 103 12.34 6.67 11.38
N GLY A 104 13.57 6.92 11.85
CA GLY A 104 14.77 6.74 11.04
C GLY A 104 14.94 5.30 10.53
N ILE A 105 14.67 4.32 11.39
CA ILE A 105 14.66 2.90 11.01
C ILE A 105 13.55 2.63 9.99
N GLY A 106 12.35 3.18 10.18
CA GLY A 106 11.25 3.10 9.22
C GLY A 106 11.61 3.67 7.85
N VAL A 107 12.25 4.84 7.80
CA VAL A 107 12.72 5.44 6.53
C VAL A 107 13.76 4.54 5.86
N GLY A 108 14.70 3.98 6.61
CA GLY A 108 15.68 3.02 6.08
C GLY A 108 15.04 1.73 5.55
N ALA A 109 14.06 1.19 6.27
CA ALA A 109 13.29 0.01 5.86
C ALA A 109 12.49 0.28 4.58
N ALA A 110 11.87 1.47 4.48
CA ALA A 110 11.17 1.91 3.27
C ALA A 110 12.13 2.05 2.08
N TYR A 111 13.33 2.58 2.31
CA TYR A 111 14.37 2.68 1.29
C TYR A 111 14.84 1.30 0.79
N TYR A 112 14.91 0.30 1.67
CA TYR A 112 15.19 -1.10 1.31
C TYR A 112 14.02 -1.79 0.58
N GLY A 113 12.85 -1.15 0.52
CA GLY A 113 11.67 -1.65 -0.20
C GLY A 113 10.67 -2.40 0.67
N LEU A 114 10.76 -2.30 2.00
CA LEU A 114 9.69 -2.68 2.93
C LEU A 114 8.65 -1.54 3.03
N LYS A 115 7.50 -1.81 3.67
CA LYS A 115 6.42 -0.82 3.83
C LYS A 115 6.08 -0.64 5.31
N PRO A 116 6.89 0.12 6.05
CA PRO A 116 6.63 0.36 7.47
C PRO A 116 5.45 1.31 7.67
N VAL A 117 4.55 0.93 8.58
CA VAL A 117 3.52 1.80 9.15
C VAL A 117 4.00 2.21 10.54
N VAL A 118 4.24 3.51 10.73
CA VAL A 118 4.77 4.05 11.98
C VAL A 118 3.64 4.66 12.82
N GLU A 119 3.43 4.15 14.03
CA GLU A 119 2.45 4.68 14.98
C GLU A 119 3.14 5.52 16.06
N PHE A 120 2.72 6.78 16.21
CA PHE A 120 3.16 7.68 17.28
C PHE A 120 2.09 7.74 18.38
N MET A 121 2.50 7.79 19.64
CA MET A 121 1.58 7.92 20.79
C MET A 121 0.71 9.19 20.69
N THR A 122 1.27 10.31 20.24
CA THR A 122 0.54 11.55 19.95
C THR A 122 1.27 12.35 18.88
N PHE A 123 0.52 13.06 18.04
CA PHE A 123 1.06 13.84 16.92
C PHE A 123 2.14 14.86 17.33
N ASN A 124 2.12 15.37 18.56
CA ASN A 124 3.11 16.33 19.09
C ASN A 124 4.56 15.80 18.97
N PHE A 125 4.75 14.48 19.04
CA PHE A 125 6.09 13.88 18.94
C PHE A 125 6.61 13.76 17.51
N SER A 126 5.73 13.83 16.50
CA SER A 126 6.14 13.88 15.09
C SER A 126 6.98 15.13 14.79
N MET A 127 6.79 16.22 15.55
CA MET A 127 7.56 17.46 15.38
C MET A 127 9.04 17.29 15.73
N GLN A 128 9.40 16.34 16.60
CA GLN A 128 10.80 16.02 16.92
C GLN A 128 11.49 15.25 15.78
N VAL A 129 10.71 14.60 14.92
CA VAL A 129 11.17 13.80 13.78
C VAL A 129 11.31 14.65 12.51
N GLY A 130 10.92 15.93 12.58
CA GLY A 130 11.04 16.87 11.47
C GLY A 130 12.50 17.06 11.03
N VAL A 131 12.95 16.26 10.08
CA VAL A 131 14.09 16.62 9.25
C VAL A 131 13.72 17.91 8.53
N PRO A 132 14.51 19.00 8.64
CA PRO A 132 14.27 20.18 7.83
C PRO A 132 14.33 19.71 6.38
N PHE A 133 13.20 19.79 5.68
CA PHE A 133 13.09 19.66 4.23
C PHE A 133 13.81 20.88 3.63
N LYS A 134 15.15 20.92 3.73
CA LYS A 134 15.96 21.84 2.97
C LYS A 134 15.99 21.25 1.57
N THR A 135 15.09 21.76 0.72
CA THR A 135 15.17 21.65 -0.73
C THR A 135 16.60 22.02 -1.14
N THR A 136 17.34 21.02 -1.63
CA THR A 136 18.52 21.24 -2.47
C THR A 136 18.07 21.16 -3.92
#